data_AF-A0A931CVM3-F1
#
_entry.id   AF-A0A931CVM3-F1
#
_cell.length_a   1.000
_cell.length_b   1.000
_cell.length_c   1.000
_cell.angle_alpha   90.00
_cell.angle_beta   90.00
_cell.angle_gamma   90.00
#
_symmetry.space_group_name_H-M   'P 1'
#
loop_
_entity.id
_entity.type
_entity.pdbx_description
1 polymer ?
#
loop_
_entity_poly.entity_id
_entity_poly.type
_entity_poly.pdbx_seq_one_letter_code
_entity_poly.pdbx_strand_id
1 'polypeptide(L)' 'DVQVSLADLSQRLASESTDQTTPGVLLFAEESVSYQTLFTVLDQITLAGIHDISLQAKLKK' A
#
# COMPACT_ATOMS: atom_id res chain seq x y z
N ASP A 1 2.16 -11.33 -11.03
CA ASP A 1 1.44 -10.10 -10.67
C ASP A 1 0.04 -10.46 -10.19
N VAL A 2 -0.23 -10.32 -8.90
CA VAL A 2 -1.58 -10.53 -8.36
C VAL A 2 -2.24 -9.17 -8.26
N GLN A 3 -3.29 -8.97 -9.05
CA GLN A 3 -4.11 -7.77 -8.96
C GLN A 3 -5.15 -7.96 -7.86
N VAL A 4 -5.26 -6.99 -6.96
CA VAL A 4 -6.28 -6.97 -5.92
C VAL A 4 -7.08 -5.67 -6.01
N SER A 5 -8.34 -5.71 -5.58
CA SER A 5 -9.13 -4.50 -5.46
C SER A 5 -8.63 -3.65 -4.30
N LEU A 6 -8.92 -2.35 -4.33
CA LEU A 6 -8.55 -1.43 -3.26
C LEU A 6 -9.26 -1.77 -1.94
N ALA A 7 -10.47 -2.33 -2.02
CA ALA A 7 -11.24 -2.76 -0.84
C ALA A 7 -10.65 -4.01 -0.16
N ASP A 8 -10.05 -4.91 -0.94
CA ASP A 8 -9.47 -6.16 -0.43
C ASP A 8 -7.98 -6.02 -0.06
N LEU A 9 -7.39 -4.85 -0.32
CA LEU A 9 -5.96 -4.58 -0.12
C LEU A 9 -5.57 -4.80 1.34
N SER A 10 -6.36 -4.30 2.29
CA SER A 10 -6.08 -4.41 3.73
C SER A 10 -6.05 -5.88 4.19
N GLN A 11 -7.09 -6.66 3.84
CA GLN A 11 -7.16 -8.08 4.17
C GLN A 11 -5.99 -8.87 3.57
N ARG A 12 -5.62 -8.55 2.32
CA ARG A 12 -4.50 -9.21 1.67
C ARG A 12 -3.18 -8.90 2.38
N LEU A 13 -2.91 -7.62 2.64
CA LEU A 13 -1.70 -7.18 3.33
C LEU A 13 -1.60 -7.78 4.73
N ALA A 14 -2.70 -7.82 5.49
CA ALA A 14 -2.74 -8.43 6.82
C ALA A 14 -2.41 -9.92 6.77
N SER A 15 -2.94 -10.64 5.78
CA SER A 15 -2.70 -12.08 5.60
C SER A 15 -1.23 -12.37 5.27
N GLU A 16 -0.60 -11.54 4.42
CA GLU A 16 0.83 -11.69 4.05
C GLU A 16 1.77 -11.24 5.18
N SER A 17 1.29 -10.38 6.07
CA SER A 17 2.07 -9.82 7.18
C SER A 17 2.01 -10.62 8.47
N THR A 18 1.16 -11.66 8.53
CA THR A 18 0.87 -12.41 9.76
C THR A 18 2.11 -13.06 10.39
N ASP A 19 3.09 -13.47 9.57
CA ASP A 19 4.34 -14.09 10.03
C ASP A 19 5.52 -13.11 10.11
N GLN A 20 5.30 -11.81 9.88
CA GLN A 20 6.35 -10.80 9.85
C GLN A 20 6.40 -10.00 11.16
N THR A 21 7.55 -9.97 11.82
CA THR A 21 7.74 -9.25 13.09
C THR A 21 7.65 -7.73 12.94
N THR A 22 7.99 -7.23 11.75
CA THR A 22 7.94 -5.80 11.39
C THR A 22 7.53 -5.68 9.92
N PRO A 23 6.23 -5.76 9.59
CA PRO A 23 5.78 -5.63 8.22
C PRO A 23 5.93 -4.17 7.77
N GLY A 24 6.47 -3.98 6.56
CA GLY A 24 6.62 -2.69 5.91
C GLY A 24 6.20 -2.76 4.45
N VAL A 25 5.65 -1.67 3.93
CA VAL A 25 5.14 -1.59 2.55
C VAL A 25 5.88 -0.52 1.77
N LEU A 26 6.33 -0.90 0.58
CA LEU A 26 6.88 0.01 -0.41
C LEU A 26 5.81 0.30 -1.46
N LEU A 27 5.26 1.51 -1.44
CA LEU A 27 4.22 1.95 -2.37
C LEU A 27 4.85 2.68 -3.55
N PHE A 28 4.61 2.17 -4.76
CA PHE A 28 4.96 2.86 -6.00
C PHE A 28 3.73 3.48 -6.64
N ALA A 29 3.81 4.75 -6.97
CA ALA A 29 2.74 5.47 -7.68
C ALA A 29 3.28 6.27 -8.86
N GLU A 30 2.42 6.47 -9.87
CA GLU A 30 2.67 7.49 -10.88
C GLU A 30 2.45 8.88 -10.28
N GLU A 31 3.20 9.88 -10.76
CA GLU A 31 3.06 11.27 -10.32
C GLU A 31 1.67 11.87 -10.63
N SER A 32 0.98 11.32 -11.64
CA SER A 32 -0.38 11.72 -12.01
C SER A 32 -1.45 11.25 -11.02
N VAL A 33 -1.12 10.35 -10.09
CA VAL A 33 -2.08 9.83 -9.11
C VAL A 33 -2.49 10.94 -8.16
N SER A 34 -3.81 11.10 -7.98
CA SER A 34 -4.33 12.12 -7.08
C SER A 34 -3.95 11.84 -5.63
N TYR A 35 -3.73 12.91 -4.86
CA TYR A 35 -3.51 12.81 -3.42
C TYR A 35 -4.61 12.05 -2.69
N GLN A 36 -5.87 12.18 -3.13
CA GLN A 36 -7.01 11.47 -2.53
C GLN A 36 -6.84 9.96 -2.69
N THR A 37 -6.48 9.50 -3.90
CA THR A 37 -6.22 8.09 -4.18
C THR A 37 -5.06 7.56 -3.34
N LEU A 38 -3.96 8.32 -3.24
CA LEU A 38 -2.83 7.95 -2.38
C LEU A 38 -3.28 7.81 -0.93
N PHE A 39 -4.06 8.76 -0.41
CA PHE A 39 -4.58 8.70 0.95
C PHE A 39 -5.46 7.47 1.20
N THR A 40 -6.34 7.12 0.25
CA THR A 40 -7.16 5.91 0.36
C THR A 40 -6.30 4.65 0.42
N VAL A 41 -5.23 4.57 -0.38
CA VAL A 41 -4.32 3.43 -0.36
C VAL A 41 -3.55 3.37 0.96
N LEU A 42 -3.04 4.50 1.45
CA LEU A 42 -2.34 4.59 2.74
C LEU A 42 -3.25 4.17 3.90
N ASP A 43 -4.52 4.57 3.87
CA ASP A 43 -5.51 4.17 4.86
C ASP A 43 -5.72 2.65 4.85
N GLN A 44 -5.84 2.02 3.68
CA GLN A 44 -5.95 0.56 3.57
C GLN A 44 -4.70 -0.18 4.08
N ILE A 45 -3.51 0.34 3.84
CA ILE A 45 -2.26 -0.23 4.39
C ILE A 45 -2.26 -0.11 5.92
N THR A 46 -2.71 1.04 6.44
CA THR A 46 -2.81 1.29 7.88
C THR A 46 -3.84 0.37 8.54
N LEU A 47 -4.98 0.13 7.90
CA LEU A 47 -6.01 -0.82 8.35
C LEU A 47 -5.51 -2.27 8.42
N ALA A 48 -4.49 -2.61 7.62
CA ALA A 48 -3.82 -3.91 7.69
C ALA A 48 -2.86 -4.04 8.89
N GLY A 49 -2.73 -2.99 9.72
CA GLY A 49 -1.79 -2.94 10.85
C GLY A 49 -0.35 -2.61 10.44
N ILE A 50 -0.13 -2.15 9.21
CA ILE A 50 1.18 -1.80 8.69
C ILE A 50 1.37 -0.29 8.80
N HIS A 51 2.35 0.12 9.60
CA HIS A 51 2.63 1.53 9.86
C HIS A 51 3.94 2.02 9.22
N ASP A 52 4.82 1.09 8.80
CA ASP A 52 6.05 1.42 8.10
C ASP A 52 5.78 1.47 6.59
N ILE A 53 5.64 2.68 6.06
CA ILE A 53 5.26 2.92 4.67
C ILE A 53 6.27 3.84 4.00
N SER A 54 6.87 3.35 2.93
CA SER A 54 7.73 4.13 2.04
C SER A 54 7.00 4.40 0.72
N LEU A 55 6.67 5.66 0.44
CA LEU A 55 6.10 6.08 -0.84
C LEU A 55 7.21 6.49 -1.81
N GLN A 56 7.21 5.90 -3.00
CA GLN A 56 8.10 6.23 -4.10
C GLN A 56 7.27 6.63 -5.33
N ALA A 57 7.40 7.88 -5.76
CA ALA A 57 6.84 8.32 -7.03
C ALA A 57 7.83 7.98 -8.16
N LYS A 58 7.37 7.26 -9.20
CA LYS A 58 8.17 7.09 -10.41
C LYS A 58 7.94 8.29 -11.33
N LEU A 59 9.01 9.05 -11.58
CA LEU A 59 9.06 10.00 -12.69
C LEU A 59 8.98 9.22 -14.00
N LYS A 60 8.01 9.53 -14.86
CA LYS A 60 8.04 9.06 -16.25
C LYS A 60 9.29 9.67 -16.90
N LYS A 61 10.21 8.81 -17.34
CA LYS A 61 11.30 9.19 -18.25
C LYS A 61 10.73 9.54 -19.61
#